data_AF-V5GHC4-F1
#
_entry.id   AF-V5GHC4-F1
#
_cell.length_a   1.000
_cell.length_b   1.000
_cell.length_c   1.000
_cell.angle_alpha   90.00
_cell.angle_beta   90.00
_cell.angle_gamma   90.00
#
_symmetry.space_group_name_H-M   'P 1'
#
loop_
_entity.id
_entity.type
_entity.pdbx_description
1 polymer ?
#
loop_
_entity_poly.entity_id
_entity_poly.type
_entity_poly.pdbx_seq_one_letter_code
_entity_poly.pdbx_strand_id
1 'polypeptide(L)'
;MKKIEMEHSKLPVGKISERIRNKRLRANMSLSAVTASLKDDDSDLDAEQDEEDVNVPVDADNPQWKLFEAVRTVTGNNGIPLAEPFWRLPSRRFYPDYYREIKNPVSLTQIRRKLLNKAYGTVSEVAGDMTIMFENAKKYNITTSKLYKDAVKLQKLMQTKVQE
;
A
#
# COMPACT_ATOMS: atom_id res chain seq x y z
N MET A 1 -30.92 21.02 -30.93
CA MET A 1 -31.12 22.03 -29.86
C MET A 1 -32.17 21.46 -28.93
N LYS A 2 -32.05 21.29 -27.61
CA LYS A 2 -31.13 21.76 -26.56
C LYS A 2 -30.92 20.59 -25.57
N LYS A 3 -29.69 20.32 -25.12
CA LYS A 3 -29.46 19.44 -23.96
C LYS A 3 -29.27 20.32 -22.74
N ILE A 4 -30.10 20.04 -21.74
CA ILE A 4 -30.17 20.69 -20.44
C ILE A 4 -28.95 20.26 -19.61
N GLU A 5 -28.33 21.26 -19.02
CA GLU A 5 -27.25 21.21 -18.06
C GLU A 5 -27.81 20.84 -16.68
N MET A 6 -27.11 19.99 -15.94
CA MET A 6 -27.21 19.89 -14.49
C MET A 6 -25.82 19.62 -13.95
N GLU A 7 -25.15 20.68 -13.52
CA GLU A 7 -24.06 20.61 -12.56
C GLU A 7 -24.57 19.96 -11.27
N HIS A 8 -23.78 19.03 -10.70
CA HIS A 8 -23.72 18.84 -9.26
C HIS A 8 -22.34 18.30 -8.83
N SER A 9 -21.73 19.05 -7.92
CA SER A 9 -20.81 18.65 -6.84
C SER A 9 -19.43 18.08 -7.19
N LYS A 10 -18.43 18.89 -6.86
CA LYS A 10 -16.98 18.63 -6.82
C LYS A 10 -16.61 17.73 -5.63
N LEU A 11 -15.86 16.64 -5.87
CA LEU A 11 -14.89 16.05 -4.94
C LEU A 11 -13.71 15.43 -5.74
N PRO A 12 -12.44 15.70 -5.39
CA PRO A 12 -11.29 15.23 -6.15
C PRO A 12 -10.79 13.90 -5.58
N VAL A 13 -10.86 12.81 -6.33
CA VAL A 13 -10.20 11.55 -5.91
C VAL A 13 -9.51 10.90 -7.09
N GLY A 14 -8.18 10.84 -6.99
CA GLY A 14 -7.30 10.13 -7.91
C GLY A 14 -7.81 8.71 -8.13
N LYS A 15 -8.07 8.38 -9.40
CA LYS A 15 -8.74 7.16 -9.80
C LYS A 15 -7.83 5.94 -9.59
N ILE A 16 -8.14 5.22 -8.53
CA ILE A 16 -7.84 3.82 -8.25
C ILE A 16 -8.03 2.94 -9.51
N SER A 17 -7.11 1.98 -9.69
CA SER A 17 -6.88 1.11 -10.86
C SER A 17 -8.15 0.53 -11.53
N GLU A 18 -8.21 0.52 -12.86
CA GLU A 18 -9.38 0.13 -13.67
C GLU A 18 -9.90 -1.30 -13.43
N ARG A 19 -9.13 -2.18 -12.80
CA ARG A 19 -9.61 -3.50 -12.35
C ARG A 19 -10.65 -3.44 -11.24
N ILE A 20 -10.73 -2.33 -10.51
CA ILE A 20 -11.62 -2.14 -9.36
C ILE A 20 -13.01 -1.64 -9.79
N ARG A 21 -13.13 -1.06 -10.99
CA ARG A 21 -14.42 -0.50 -11.48
C ARG A 21 -15.38 -1.57 -12.00
N ASN A 22 -14.88 -2.63 -12.63
CA ASN A 22 -15.75 -3.60 -13.33
C ASN A 22 -16.50 -4.58 -12.41
N LYS A 23 -16.14 -4.68 -11.12
CA LYS A 23 -16.80 -5.58 -10.16
C LYS A 23 -17.98 -4.94 -9.42
N ARG A 24 -18.04 -3.60 -9.35
CA ARG A 24 -19.12 -2.86 -8.65
C ARG A 24 -20.48 -2.91 -9.36
N LEU A 25 -20.56 -3.31 -10.62
CA LEU A 25 -21.82 -3.35 -11.38
C LEU A 25 -22.59 -4.68 -11.27
N ARG A 26 -22.04 -5.71 -10.58
CA ARG A 26 -22.72 -7.03 -10.46
C ARG A 26 -23.19 -7.39 -9.05
N ALA A 27 -22.95 -6.56 -8.04
CA ALA A 27 -23.28 -6.88 -6.64
C ALA A 27 -24.62 -6.32 -6.14
N ASN A 28 -25.36 -5.57 -6.97
CA ASN A 28 -26.64 -4.95 -6.60
C ASN A 28 -27.88 -5.80 -6.99
N MET A 29 -27.79 -7.13 -6.85
CA MET A 29 -28.99 -7.98 -6.80
C MET A 29 -29.08 -8.65 -5.44
N SER A 30 -30.11 -8.22 -4.71
CA SER A 30 -30.55 -8.62 -3.37
C SER A 30 -30.42 -10.11 -3.06
N LEU A 31 -29.91 -10.43 -1.86
CA LEU A 31 -30.16 -11.72 -1.21
C LEU A 31 -30.63 -11.48 0.22
N SER A 32 -31.89 -11.85 0.44
CA SER A 32 -32.61 -11.78 1.70
C SER A 32 -31.95 -12.58 2.82
N ALA A 33 -32.13 -12.06 4.04
CA ALA A 33 -31.80 -12.68 5.31
C ALA A 33 -32.49 -14.04 5.47
N VAL A 34 -31.74 -15.14 5.38
CA VAL A 34 -31.80 -16.33 6.27
C VAL A 34 -30.59 -17.20 5.94
N THR A 35 -29.59 -17.27 6.82
CA THR A 35 -28.69 -18.43 7.05
C THR A 35 -27.69 -18.02 8.14
N ALA A 36 -28.11 -18.24 9.38
CA ALA A 36 -27.23 -18.28 10.52
C ALA A 36 -26.38 -19.57 10.50
N SER A 37 -25.24 -19.51 11.18
CA SER A 37 -24.39 -20.62 11.63
C SER A 37 -23.41 -21.22 10.63
N LEU A 38 -22.19 -20.65 10.60
CA LEU A 38 -20.96 -21.43 10.72
C LEU A 38 -20.01 -20.68 11.66
N LYS A 39 -19.57 -21.38 12.72
CA LYS A 39 -18.42 -21.03 13.53
C LYS A 39 -17.19 -21.41 12.71
N ASP A 40 -16.38 -20.43 12.33
CA ASP A 40 -15.00 -20.67 11.91
C ASP A 40 -14.10 -19.81 12.81
N ASP A 41 -13.38 -20.50 13.68
CA ASP A 41 -12.24 -20.03 14.45
C ASP A 41 -11.05 -19.95 13.48
N ASP A 42 -10.55 -18.75 13.17
CA ASP A 42 -9.14 -18.54 12.79
C ASP A 42 -8.80 -17.05 12.57
N SER A 43 -8.12 -16.47 13.57
CA SER A 43 -7.28 -15.26 13.48
C SER A 43 -7.94 -13.95 13.04
N ASP A 44 -8.78 -13.37 13.90
CA ASP A 44 -8.98 -11.91 13.96
C ASP A 44 -7.69 -11.23 14.45
N LEU A 45 -6.61 -11.32 13.67
CA LEU A 45 -5.49 -10.39 13.75
C LEU A 45 -5.82 -9.14 12.93
N ASP A 46 -6.97 -8.53 13.21
CA ASP A 46 -7.22 -7.11 12.95
C ASP A 46 -6.50 -6.29 14.04
N ALA A 47 -5.18 -6.49 14.14
CA ALA A 47 -4.31 -5.58 14.87
C ALA A 47 -4.08 -4.31 14.03
N GLU A 48 -5.16 -3.62 13.69
CA GLU A 48 -5.15 -2.18 13.42
C GLU A 48 -5.28 -1.46 14.77
N GLN A 49 -4.27 -1.60 15.63
CA GLN A 49 -3.95 -0.54 16.56
C GLN A 49 -3.01 0.40 15.83
N ASP A 50 -3.61 1.43 15.25
CA ASP A 50 -2.94 2.69 14.95
C ASP A 50 -2.44 3.28 16.29
N GLU A 51 -1.28 2.81 16.75
CA GLU A 51 -0.41 3.63 17.58
C GLU A 51 0.14 4.71 16.64
N GLU A 52 -0.56 5.84 16.55
CA GLU A 52 0.04 7.09 16.10
C GLU A 52 1.22 7.38 17.02
N ASP A 53 2.41 6.90 16.63
CA ASP A 53 3.60 6.98 17.45
C ASP A 53 4.07 8.44 17.55
N VAL A 54 3.54 9.07 18.59
CA VAL A 54 4.00 10.23 19.35
C VAL A 54 5.49 10.47 19.16
N ASN A 55 5.82 11.41 18.25
CA ASN A 55 7.06 12.19 18.22
C ASN A 55 8.33 11.44 18.70
N VAL A 56 8.56 10.21 18.23
CA VAL A 56 9.79 9.49 18.54
C VAL A 56 10.92 10.26 17.89
N PRO A 57 11.96 10.67 18.64
CA PRO A 57 13.14 11.30 18.06
C PRO A 57 13.74 10.34 17.05
N VAL A 58 13.45 10.61 15.78
CA VAL A 58 14.03 9.89 14.66
C VAL A 58 15.51 10.22 14.67
N ASP A 59 16.34 9.19 14.79
CA ASP A 59 17.77 9.32 14.59
C ASP A 59 18.00 9.62 13.10
N ALA A 60 18.02 10.92 12.78
CA ALA A 60 18.16 11.41 11.41
C ALA A 60 19.50 10.99 10.79
N ASP A 61 20.48 10.59 11.60
CA ASP A 61 21.79 10.13 11.15
C ASP A 61 21.87 8.62 10.88
N ASN A 62 20.89 7.86 11.34
CA ASN A 62 20.77 6.43 11.11
C ASN A 62 20.67 6.12 9.60
N PRO A 63 21.61 5.34 9.01
CA PRO A 63 21.61 5.08 7.58
C PRO A 63 20.42 4.24 7.11
N GLN A 64 19.88 3.35 7.96
CA GLN A 64 18.63 2.62 7.71
C GLN A 64 17.45 3.58 7.58
N TRP A 65 17.38 4.61 8.44
CA TRP A 65 16.33 5.63 8.37
C TRP A 65 16.50 6.54 7.15
N LYS A 66 17.74 6.93 6.82
CA LYS A 66 18.04 7.72 5.60
C LYS A 66 17.56 7.01 4.34
N LEU A 67 17.79 5.70 4.21
CA LEU A 67 17.25 4.93 3.08
C LEU A 67 15.72 4.97 3.04
N PHE A 68 15.07 4.76 4.20
CA PHE A 68 13.61 4.78 4.30
C PHE A 68 13.02 6.13 3.89
N GLU A 69 13.56 7.23 4.40
CA GLU A 69 13.12 8.59 4.06
C GLU A 69 13.37 8.92 2.58
N ALA A 70 14.52 8.52 2.04
CA ALA A 70 14.84 8.74 0.63
C ALA A 70 13.79 8.10 -0.30
N VAL A 71 13.29 6.92 0.03
CA VAL A 71 12.23 6.25 -0.74
C VAL A 71 10.86 6.88 -0.48
N ARG A 72 10.55 7.18 0.78
CA ARG A 72 9.23 7.70 1.21
C ARG A 72 8.91 9.08 0.63
N THR A 73 9.92 9.95 0.53
CA THR A 73 9.74 11.37 0.17
C THR A 73 9.76 11.62 -1.34
N VAL A 74 10.05 10.61 -2.15
CA VAL A 74 10.09 10.76 -3.62
C VAL A 74 8.72 11.10 -4.16
N THR A 75 8.64 12.21 -4.87
CA THR A 75 7.42 12.71 -5.48
C THR A 75 7.37 12.46 -6.98
N GLY A 76 6.15 12.35 -7.51
CA GLY A 76 5.88 12.45 -8.93
C GLY A 76 5.90 13.90 -9.43
N ASN A 77 5.68 14.09 -10.72
CA ASN A 77 5.62 15.42 -11.36
C ASN A 77 4.53 16.34 -10.79
N ASN A 78 3.54 15.76 -10.10
CA ASN A 78 2.44 16.46 -9.44
C ASN A 78 2.73 16.79 -7.96
N GLY A 79 3.95 16.53 -7.47
CA GLY A 79 4.30 16.73 -6.06
C GLY A 79 3.74 15.67 -5.10
N ILE A 80 3.00 14.68 -5.60
CA ILE A 80 2.45 13.61 -4.76
C ILE A 80 3.52 12.54 -4.51
N PRO A 81 3.75 12.13 -3.25
CA PRO A 81 4.65 11.04 -2.93
C PRO A 81 4.27 9.76 -3.67
N LEU A 82 5.22 9.16 -4.39
CA LEU A 82 5.00 7.90 -5.10
C LEU A 82 4.82 6.72 -4.13
N ALA A 83 5.36 6.86 -2.92
CA ALA A 83 5.32 5.86 -1.87
C ALA A 83 3.95 5.76 -1.16
N GLU A 84 3.04 6.72 -1.37
CA GLU A 84 1.75 6.79 -0.65
C GLU A 84 0.92 5.49 -0.74
N PRO A 85 0.75 4.85 -1.91
CA PRO A 85 -0.03 3.62 -2.00
C PRO A 85 0.60 2.40 -1.31
N PHE A 86 1.88 2.49 -0.94
CA PHE A 86 2.64 1.42 -0.28
C PHE A 86 2.65 1.56 1.25
N TRP A 87 1.98 2.58 1.78
CA TRP A 87 1.94 2.84 3.23
C TRP A 87 1.26 1.69 3.98
N ARG A 88 0.05 1.33 3.56
CA ARG A 88 -0.78 0.29 4.18
C ARG A 88 -1.05 -0.87 3.21
N LEU A 89 -1.25 -2.07 3.76
CA LEU A 89 -1.69 -3.22 2.99
C LEU A 89 -3.16 -3.07 2.57
N PRO A 90 -3.59 -3.69 1.47
CA PRO A 90 -5.02 -3.81 1.14
C PRO A 90 -5.77 -4.53 2.25
N SER A 91 -6.97 -4.10 2.62
CA SER A 91 -7.76 -4.80 3.66
C SER A 91 -8.05 -6.27 3.28
N ARG A 92 -7.74 -7.22 4.17
CA ARG A 92 -8.02 -8.66 3.99
C ARG A 92 -9.48 -8.94 3.68
N ARG A 93 -10.40 -8.24 4.37
CA ARG A 93 -11.85 -8.38 4.20
C ARG A 93 -12.31 -8.03 2.80
N PHE A 94 -11.78 -6.94 2.25
CA PHE A 94 -12.20 -6.43 0.93
C PHE A 94 -11.39 -7.01 -0.23
N TYR A 95 -10.16 -7.46 0.02
CA TYR A 95 -9.22 -7.97 -0.98
C TYR A 95 -8.62 -9.33 -0.58
N PRO A 96 -9.45 -10.37 -0.36
CA PRO A 96 -8.94 -11.67 0.06
C PRO A 96 -8.10 -12.36 -1.04
N ASP A 97 -8.29 -12.00 -2.31
CA ASP A 97 -7.48 -12.47 -3.44
C ASP A 97 -6.02 -12.02 -3.36
N TYR A 98 -5.77 -10.79 -2.91
CA TYR A 98 -4.42 -10.30 -2.67
C TYR A 98 -3.64 -11.24 -1.76
N TYR A 99 -4.24 -11.67 -0.65
CA TYR A 99 -3.61 -12.56 0.33
C TYR A 99 -3.53 -14.03 -0.10
N ARG A 100 -4.30 -14.44 -1.10
CA ARG A 100 -4.12 -15.76 -1.74
C ARG A 100 -2.90 -15.77 -2.64
N GLU A 101 -2.67 -14.69 -3.38
CA GLU A 101 -1.60 -14.57 -4.37
C GLU A 101 -0.26 -14.13 -3.77
N ILE A 102 -0.30 -13.19 -2.83
CA ILE A 102 0.86 -12.62 -2.14
C ILE A 102 1.07 -13.33 -0.82
N LYS A 103 2.16 -14.11 -0.74
CA LYS A 103 2.46 -14.97 0.42
C LYS A 103 3.07 -14.20 1.59
N ASN A 104 3.86 -13.17 1.30
CA ASN A 104 4.53 -12.36 2.31
C ASN A 104 4.14 -10.89 2.15
N PRO A 105 2.92 -10.47 2.57
CA PRO A 105 2.52 -9.07 2.52
C PRO A 105 3.43 -8.19 3.37
N VAL A 106 3.96 -7.11 2.79
CA VAL A 106 4.80 -6.11 3.46
C VAL A 106 4.33 -4.72 3.07
N SER A 107 4.31 -3.78 4.03
CA SER A 107 4.05 -2.35 3.78
C SER A 107 5.06 -1.42 4.45
N LEU A 108 5.09 -0.14 4.04
CA LEU A 108 5.98 0.86 4.64
C LEU A 108 5.67 1.11 6.12
N THR A 109 4.41 1.00 6.57
CA THR A 109 4.08 1.10 8.00
C THR A 109 4.77 -0.01 8.80
N GLN A 110 4.81 -1.24 8.28
CA GLN A 110 5.48 -2.35 8.96
C GLN A 110 7.01 -2.15 8.99
N ILE A 111 7.59 -1.67 7.88
CA ILE A 111 9.02 -1.34 7.80
C ILE A 111 9.37 -0.20 8.77
N ARG A 112 8.54 0.87 8.82
CA ARG A 112 8.70 1.98 9.76
C ARG A 112 8.69 1.50 11.21
N ARG A 113 7.75 0.63 11.58
CA ARG A 113 7.69 0.04 12.92
C ARG A 113 8.95 -0.76 13.25
N LYS A 114 9.44 -1.57 12.31
CA LYS A 114 10.71 -2.31 12.49
C LYS A 114 11.91 -1.37 12.66
N LEU A 115 11.96 -0.25 11.93
CA LEU A 115 12.99 0.78 12.08
C LEU A 115 12.94 1.44 13.47
N LEU A 116 11.76 1.87 13.93
CA LEU A 116 11.57 2.47 15.26
C LEU A 116 11.99 1.52 16.38
N ASN A 117 11.69 0.23 16.21
CA ASN A 117 12.08 -0.83 17.15
C ASN A 117 13.55 -1.28 17.00
N LYS A 118 14.35 -0.61 16.16
CA LYS A 118 15.75 -0.97 15.86
C LYS A 118 15.93 -2.45 15.45
N ALA A 119 14.93 -3.01 14.77
CA ALA A 119 14.91 -4.41 14.36
C ALA A 119 15.73 -4.71 13.10
N TYR A 120 16.34 -3.68 12.50
CA TYR A 120 17.24 -3.82 11.36
C TYR A 120 18.68 -3.54 11.77
N GLY A 121 19.53 -4.54 11.66
CA GLY A 121 20.97 -4.44 11.92
C GLY A 121 21.73 -3.75 10.78
N THR A 122 21.21 -3.83 9.55
CA THR A 122 21.88 -3.25 8.36
C THR A 122 20.91 -2.56 7.42
N VAL A 123 21.44 -1.67 6.57
CA VAL A 123 20.69 -1.04 5.46
C VAL A 123 20.18 -2.10 4.47
N SER A 124 20.94 -3.20 4.30
CA SER A 124 20.56 -4.30 3.41
C SER A 124 19.27 -4.99 3.87
N GLU A 125 19.05 -5.14 5.18
CA GLU A 125 17.82 -5.75 5.70
C GLU A 125 16.58 -4.86 5.44
N VAL A 126 16.73 -3.54 5.53
CA VAL A 126 15.65 -2.59 5.14
C VAL A 126 15.36 -2.71 3.65
N ALA A 127 16.41 -2.72 2.83
CA ALA A 127 16.30 -2.87 1.39
C ALA A 127 15.66 -4.22 1.00
N GLY A 128 15.90 -5.28 1.80
CA GLY A 128 15.28 -6.59 1.65
C GLY A 128 13.76 -6.53 1.78
N ASP A 129 13.25 -5.93 2.86
CA ASP A 129 11.80 -5.80 3.07
C ASP A 129 11.15 -4.86 2.05
N MET A 130 11.81 -3.75 1.70
CA MET A 130 11.34 -2.87 0.63
C MET A 130 11.29 -3.59 -0.72
N THR A 131 12.28 -4.44 -1.01
CA THR A 131 12.28 -5.28 -2.23
C THR A 131 11.08 -6.21 -2.23
N ILE A 132 10.80 -6.92 -1.13
CA ILE A 132 9.62 -7.78 -1.03
C ILE A 132 8.34 -7.00 -1.29
N MET A 133 8.19 -5.82 -0.68
CA MET A 133 7.04 -4.94 -0.89
C MET A 133 6.87 -4.53 -2.36
N PHE A 134 7.94 -4.13 -3.05
CA PHE A 134 7.88 -3.76 -4.46
C PHE A 134 7.65 -4.97 -5.39
N GLU A 135 8.23 -6.13 -5.10
CA GLU A 135 7.97 -7.37 -5.85
C GLU A 135 6.50 -7.81 -5.70
N ASN A 136 5.92 -7.70 -4.50
CA ASN A 136 4.51 -7.99 -4.27
C ASN A 136 3.61 -7.06 -5.10
N ALA A 137 3.94 -5.77 -5.13
CA ALA A 137 3.20 -4.81 -5.93
C ALA A 137 3.31 -5.13 -7.43
N LYS A 138 4.50 -5.46 -7.93
CA LYS A 138 4.71 -5.85 -9.33
C LYS A 138 4.02 -7.17 -9.70
N LYS A 139 3.96 -8.13 -8.77
CA LYS A 139 3.30 -9.41 -8.97
C LYS A 139 1.79 -9.26 -9.10
N TYR A 140 1.17 -8.52 -8.18
CA TYR A 140 -0.29 -8.37 -8.15
C TYR A 140 -0.83 -7.38 -9.20
N ASN A 141 -0.05 -6.34 -9.54
CA ASN A 141 -0.50 -5.29 -10.44
C ASN A 141 -0.03 -5.51 -11.88
N ILE A 142 -0.82 -5.03 -12.84
CA ILE A 142 -0.43 -5.08 -14.26
C ILE A 142 0.70 -4.11 -14.58
N THR A 143 1.58 -4.50 -15.50
CA THR A 143 2.77 -3.73 -15.92
C THR A 143 2.46 -2.32 -16.43
N THR A 144 1.27 -2.12 -17.00
CA THR A 144 0.81 -0.82 -17.52
C THR A 144 0.26 0.11 -16.44
N SER A 145 -0.06 -0.42 -15.25
CA SER A 145 -0.66 0.34 -14.15
C SER A 145 0.33 1.33 -13.53
N LYS A 146 -0.21 2.41 -12.94
CA LYS A 146 0.57 3.40 -12.21
C LYS A 146 1.35 2.75 -11.06
N LEU A 147 0.70 1.89 -10.28
CA LEU A 147 1.30 1.27 -9.10
C LEU A 147 2.50 0.37 -9.44
N TYR A 148 2.42 -0.37 -10.55
CA TYR A 148 3.55 -1.14 -11.05
C TYR A 148 4.72 -0.24 -11.46
N LYS A 149 4.44 0.82 -12.23
CA LYS A 149 5.48 1.76 -12.70
C LYS A 149 6.15 2.49 -11.53
N ASP A 150 5.37 2.90 -10.53
CA ASP A 150 5.88 3.53 -9.32
C ASP A 150 6.74 2.55 -8.51
N ALA A 151 6.32 1.30 -8.36
CA ALA A 151 7.11 0.26 -7.69
C ALA A 151 8.48 0.07 -8.37
N VAL A 152 8.52 -0.02 -9.71
CA VAL A 152 9.77 -0.13 -10.47
C VAL A 152 10.66 1.10 -10.25
N LYS A 153 10.09 2.30 -10.30
CA LYS A 153 10.85 3.55 -10.12
C LYS A 153 11.44 3.66 -8.71
N LEU A 154 10.64 3.37 -7.69
CA LEU A 154 11.06 3.42 -6.29
C LEU A 154 12.09 2.34 -5.97
N GLN A 155 11.91 1.12 -6.48
CA GLN A 155 12.86 0.03 -6.28
C GLN A 155 14.22 0.35 -6.91
N LYS A 156 14.23 0.92 -8.12
CA LYS A 156 15.49 1.35 -8.76
C LYS A 156 16.21 2.42 -7.95
N LEU A 157 15.48 3.43 -7.46
CA LEU A 157 16.05 4.48 -6.62
C LEU A 157 16.64 3.89 -5.32
N MET A 158 15.88 3.02 -4.65
CA MET A 158 16.35 2.34 -3.44
C MET A 158 17.65 1.57 -3.71
N GLN A 159 17.74 0.82 -4.80
CA GLN A 159 18.96 0.09 -5.18
C GLN A 159 20.15 1.03 -5.42
N THR A 160 19.94 2.17 -6.06
CA THR A 160 20.99 3.19 -6.20
C THR A 160 21.45 3.69 -4.84
N LYS A 161 20.52 3.98 -3.92
CA LYS A 161 20.84 4.45 -2.56
C LYS A 161 21.53 3.43 -1.66
N VAL A 162 21.37 2.15 -1.93
CA VAL A 162 22.07 1.08 -1.20
C VAL A 162 23.52 0.91 -1.69
N GLN A 163 23.82 1.36 -2.92
CA GLN A 163 25.15 1.25 -3.53
C GLN A 163 26.02 2.51 -3.35
N GLU A 164 25.42 3.62 -2.93
CA GLU A 164 26.12 4.85 -2.51
C GLU A 164 26.79 4.66 -1.14
#